data_AF-A0A9E5K575-F1
#
_entry.id   AF-A0A9E5K575-F1
#
_cell.length_a   1.000
_cell.length_b   1.000
_cell.length_c   1.000
_cell.angle_alpha   90.00
_cell.angle_beta   90.00
_cell.angle_gamma   90.00
#
_symmetry.space_group_name_H-M   'P 1'
#
loop_
_entity.id
_entity.type
_entity.pdbx_description
1 polymer ?
#
loop_
_entity_poly.entity_id
_entity_poly.type
_entity_poly.pdbx_seq_one_letter_code
_entity_poly.pdbx_strand_id
1 'polypeptide(L)'
;MMSFLIPSAALGKPLKGISLLGICNPNFPCAVALGLLENQPVKAIGYLSDSFGHECPCLKTFLDDESHRFIRVHLANGTCFPERRRRCGRLDVFYRLSLKKAEDKLRGKDRGLLRRYRASIIRTTALLGPETDKLKIRYSLCLECPFSRSTRSVLLREALRYFPREAIVDSPLFGPCLPNVICEWHGDSPRYRNEQRCISDSDGITPLNGDMSKLNNLSAKCEAIFYWTYGFNLLEYGYSGPFISPNKRTAQVTEQELDGVRACLDS
;
A
#
# COMPACT_ATOMS: atom_id res chain seq x y z
N MET A 1 -29.31 17.13 15.47
CA MET A 1 -28.05 16.76 14.76
C MET A 1 -28.16 17.27 13.33
N MET A 2 -27.51 18.39 13.01
CA MET A 2 -27.44 18.89 11.64
C MET A 2 -26.43 18.02 10.87
N SER A 3 -26.94 17.19 9.97
CA SER A 3 -26.11 16.48 8.98
C SER A 3 -25.70 17.50 7.93
N PHE A 4 -24.45 17.97 7.99
CA PHE A 4 -23.86 18.68 6.87
C PHE A 4 -23.62 17.67 5.75
N LEU A 5 -24.51 17.67 4.76
CA LEU A 5 -24.25 17.03 3.48
C LEU A 5 -23.13 17.83 2.82
N ILE A 6 -21.90 17.37 2.99
CA ILE A 6 -20.76 17.87 2.20
C ILE A 6 -21.12 17.55 0.76
N PRO A 7 -21.22 18.54 -0.14
CA PRO A 7 -21.50 18.29 -1.54
C PRO A 7 -20.42 17.33 -2.05
N SER A 8 -20.86 16.23 -2.67
CA SER A 8 -20.00 15.32 -3.43
C SER A 8 -19.31 16.16 -4.51
N ALA A 9 -18.15 16.73 -4.17
CA ALA A 9 -17.28 17.35 -5.14
C ALA A 9 -17.08 16.32 -6.24
N ALA A 10 -17.38 16.71 -7.48
CA ALA A 10 -17.11 15.88 -8.64
C ALA A 10 -15.68 15.35 -8.48
N LEU A 11 -15.55 14.04 -8.24
CA LEU A 11 -14.25 13.43 -7.99
C LEU A 11 -13.42 13.76 -9.22
N GLY A 12 -12.38 14.57 -9.03
CA GLY A 12 -11.41 14.85 -10.07
C GLY A 12 -10.81 13.55 -10.59
N LYS A 13 -10.07 13.62 -11.69
CA LYS A 13 -9.30 12.46 -12.15
C LYS A 13 -8.49 11.87 -10.98
N PRO A 14 -8.41 10.53 -10.86
CA PRO A 14 -7.67 9.90 -9.77
C PRO A 14 -6.22 10.39 -9.75
N LEU A 15 -5.66 10.56 -8.56
CA LEU A 15 -4.22 10.79 -8.42
C LEU A 15 -3.46 9.59 -8.96
N LYS A 16 -2.43 9.82 -9.76
CA LYS A 16 -1.56 8.77 -10.27
C LYS A 16 -0.28 8.72 -9.47
N GLY A 17 0.07 7.54 -8.99
CA GLY A 17 1.23 7.34 -8.14
C GLY A 17 1.95 6.03 -8.43
N ILE A 18 2.99 5.78 -7.66
CA ILE A 18 3.84 4.60 -7.82
C ILE A 18 3.82 3.77 -6.53
N SER A 19 3.62 2.45 -6.65
CA SER A 19 3.71 1.52 -5.53
C SER A 19 5.17 1.12 -5.30
N LEU A 20 5.90 1.96 -4.55
CA LEU A 20 7.28 1.80 -4.14
C LEU A 20 7.40 0.91 -2.88
N LEU A 21 6.92 -0.33 -2.94
CA LEU A 21 6.88 -1.24 -1.78
C LEU A 21 8.22 -1.37 -1.05
N GLY A 22 9.32 -1.37 -1.80
CA GLY A 22 10.69 -1.51 -1.32
C GLY A 22 11.37 -0.23 -0.82
N ILE A 23 10.67 0.92 -0.74
CA ILE A 23 11.30 2.23 -0.47
C ILE A 23 12.12 2.31 0.82
N CYS A 24 11.85 1.44 1.79
CA CYS A 24 12.58 1.36 3.06
C CYS A 24 13.82 0.44 3.02
N ASN A 25 14.14 -0.16 1.88
CA ASN A 25 15.34 -0.97 1.73
C ASN A 25 16.54 -0.04 1.46
N PRO A 26 17.72 -0.25 2.10
CA PRO A 26 18.91 0.56 1.86
C PRO A 26 19.40 0.58 0.40
N ASN A 27 19.11 -0.47 -0.38
CA ASN A 27 19.51 -0.59 -1.78
C ASN A 27 18.43 -0.10 -2.77
N PHE A 28 17.40 0.60 -2.28
CA PHE A 28 16.33 1.08 -3.13
C PHE A 28 16.81 2.18 -4.10
N PRO A 29 16.51 2.11 -5.40
CA PRO A 29 16.96 3.08 -6.40
C PRO A 29 16.20 4.41 -6.27
N CYS A 30 16.47 5.16 -5.21
CA CYS A 30 15.64 6.27 -4.78
C CYS A 30 15.53 7.39 -5.82
N ALA A 31 16.67 7.88 -6.33
CA ALA A 31 16.69 8.98 -7.30
C ALA A 31 15.89 8.63 -8.57
N VAL A 32 16.08 7.40 -9.07
CA VAL A 32 15.37 6.90 -10.26
C VAL A 32 13.86 6.81 -10.01
N ALA A 33 13.45 6.23 -8.88
CA ALA A 33 12.04 6.06 -8.54
C ALA A 33 11.32 7.38 -8.29
N LEU A 34 11.95 8.32 -7.57
CA LEU A 34 11.35 9.63 -7.29
C LEU A 34 11.39 10.56 -8.50
N GLY A 35 12.38 10.41 -9.38
CA GLY A 35 12.49 11.16 -10.64
C GLY A 35 11.26 10.98 -11.54
N LEU A 36 10.62 9.81 -11.50
CA LEU A 36 9.37 9.56 -12.24
C LEU A 36 8.19 10.45 -11.81
N LEU A 37 8.26 11.07 -10.62
CA LEU A 37 7.21 11.91 -10.06
C LEU A 37 7.51 13.40 -10.19
N GLU A 38 8.64 13.82 -10.75
CA GLU A 38 9.07 15.23 -10.78
C GLU A 38 8.07 16.15 -11.48
N ASN A 39 7.43 15.67 -12.54
CA ASN A 39 6.46 16.44 -13.33
C ASN A 39 5.02 16.29 -12.81
N GLN A 40 4.79 15.52 -11.73
CA GLN A 40 3.45 15.30 -11.20
C GLN A 40 3.05 16.46 -10.26
N PRO A 41 1.85 17.06 -10.42
CA PRO A 41 1.42 18.18 -9.58
C PRO A 41 1.21 17.75 -8.11
N VAL A 42 0.84 16.50 -7.90
CA VAL A 42 0.83 15.83 -6.59
C VAL A 42 1.65 14.57 -6.73
N LYS A 43 2.75 14.48 -5.98
CA LYS A 43 3.60 13.28 -5.99
C LYS A 43 2.95 12.22 -5.13
N ALA A 44 2.60 11.07 -5.69
CA ALA A 44 1.91 10.01 -4.98
C ALA A 44 2.74 8.73 -4.91
N ILE A 45 2.94 8.21 -3.69
CA ILE A 45 3.64 6.93 -3.48
C ILE A 45 2.84 5.98 -2.58
N GLY A 46 2.99 4.71 -2.87
CA GLY A 46 2.53 3.61 -2.03
C GLY A 46 3.72 2.83 -1.46
N TYR A 47 3.67 2.37 -0.22
CA TYR A 47 4.74 1.48 0.29
C TYR A 47 4.29 0.51 1.38
N LEU A 48 5.16 -0.44 1.70
CA LEU A 48 4.96 -1.43 2.76
C LEU A 48 5.86 -1.11 3.97
N SER A 49 5.23 -0.83 5.11
CA SER A 49 5.97 -0.54 6.34
C SER A 49 6.66 -1.77 6.91
N ASP A 50 7.80 -1.55 7.58
CA ASP A 50 8.63 -2.51 8.33
C ASP A 50 9.26 -3.66 7.52
N SER A 51 8.57 -4.25 6.53
CA SER A 51 9.02 -5.48 5.85
C SER A 51 10.39 -5.35 5.18
N PHE A 52 10.67 -4.19 4.59
CA PHE A 52 11.92 -3.91 3.87
C PHE A 52 13.01 -3.31 4.74
N GLY A 53 12.67 -2.84 5.94
CA GLY A 53 13.54 -2.07 6.83
C GLY A 53 12.74 -1.10 7.68
N HIS A 54 13.38 -0.58 8.74
CA HIS A 54 12.82 0.50 9.57
C HIS A 54 13.42 1.87 9.23
N GLU A 55 14.67 1.89 8.76
CA GLU A 55 15.30 3.09 8.24
C GLU A 55 14.86 3.27 6.79
N CYS A 56 14.03 4.29 6.52
CA CYS A 56 13.50 4.56 5.19
C CYS A 56 14.12 5.85 4.61
N PRO A 57 15.42 5.86 4.23
CA PRO A 57 16.09 7.07 3.77
C PRO A 57 15.43 7.66 2.52
N CYS A 58 15.01 6.82 1.57
CA CYS A 58 14.35 7.31 0.37
C CYS A 58 12.98 7.96 0.66
N LEU A 59 12.23 7.40 1.61
CA LEU A 59 10.98 8.01 2.07
C LEU A 59 11.23 9.35 2.76
N LYS A 60 12.32 9.50 3.53
CA LYS A 60 12.71 10.80 4.10
C LYS A 60 12.96 11.83 2.99
N THR A 61 13.71 11.48 1.94
CA THR A 61 13.89 12.34 0.76
C THR A 61 12.56 12.77 0.13
N PHE A 62 11.59 11.85 0.01
CA PHE A 62 10.25 12.19 -0.47
C PHE A 62 9.48 13.12 0.51
N LEU A 63 9.67 12.92 1.82
CA LEU A 63 9.08 13.74 2.89
C LEU A 63 9.75 15.12 3.07
N ASP A 64 10.92 15.33 2.50
CA ASP A 64 11.60 16.63 2.50
C ASP A 64 11.21 17.50 1.29
N ASP A 65 10.54 16.93 0.28
CA ASP A 65 10.07 17.65 -0.91
C ASP A 65 8.97 18.68 -0.57
N GLU A 66 9.03 19.89 -1.11
CA GLU A 66 8.05 20.94 -0.79
C GLU A 66 6.72 20.81 -1.55
N SER A 67 6.60 19.88 -2.49
CA SER A 67 5.40 19.66 -3.29
C SER A 67 4.25 19.06 -2.49
N HIS A 68 3.05 19.11 -3.06
CA HIS A 68 1.94 18.32 -2.56
C HIS A 68 2.24 16.83 -2.72
N ARG A 69 1.95 16.06 -1.69
CA ARG A 69 2.28 14.65 -1.58
C ARG A 69 1.12 13.84 -1.08
N PHE A 70 1.03 12.63 -1.62
CA PHE A 70 0.07 11.63 -1.23
C PHE A 70 0.79 10.32 -0.89
N ILE A 71 0.54 9.77 0.29
CA ILE A 71 1.16 8.53 0.74
C ILE A 71 0.09 7.51 1.06
N ARG A 72 0.16 6.31 0.47
CA ARG A 72 -0.57 5.13 0.92
C ARG A 72 0.41 4.14 1.54
N VAL A 73 0.24 3.82 2.82
CA VAL A 73 1.12 2.89 3.53
C VAL A 73 0.37 1.65 3.98
N HIS A 74 0.94 0.47 3.74
CA HIS A 74 0.47 -0.77 4.35
C HIS A 74 1.14 -1.00 5.70
N LEU A 75 0.33 -1.09 6.76
CA LEU A 75 0.78 -1.30 8.15
C LEU A 75 1.22 -2.74 8.45
N ALA A 76 0.93 -3.67 7.54
CA ALA A 76 1.33 -5.06 7.68
C ALA A 76 1.40 -5.74 6.32
N ASN A 77 2.28 -6.73 6.20
CA ASN A 77 2.40 -7.55 5.00
C ASN A 77 1.45 -8.75 5.06
N GLY A 78 0.32 -8.70 4.36
CA GLY A 78 -0.60 -9.84 4.25
C GLY A 78 -0.14 -10.89 3.25
N THR A 79 0.88 -10.60 2.45
CA THR A 79 1.36 -11.52 1.42
C THR A 79 2.37 -12.53 1.94
N CYS A 80 2.89 -12.36 3.15
CA CYS A 80 4.06 -13.10 3.64
C CYS A 80 3.76 -14.54 4.13
N PHE A 81 2.51 -14.98 4.13
CA PHE A 81 2.14 -16.26 4.75
C PHE A 81 2.66 -17.50 4.00
N PRO A 82 2.98 -18.59 4.73
CA PRO A 82 3.40 -19.89 4.15
C PRO A 82 2.43 -20.49 3.14
N GLU A 83 1.13 -20.24 3.30
CA GLU A 83 0.07 -20.68 2.38
C GLU A 83 0.26 -20.12 0.96
N ARG A 84 1.05 -19.05 0.81
CA ARG A 84 1.46 -18.48 -0.50
C ARG A 84 2.87 -18.91 -0.91
N ARG A 85 3.42 -19.97 -0.29
CA ARG A 85 4.82 -20.43 -0.43
C ARG A 85 5.84 -19.36 -0.02
N ARG A 86 5.50 -18.55 0.97
CA ARG A 86 6.30 -17.42 1.48
C ARG A 86 6.60 -17.58 2.98
N ARG A 87 7.30 -16.61 3.57
CA ARG A 87 7.50 -16.58 5.03
C ARG A 87 7.57 -15.16 5.55
N CYS A 88 6.74 -14.85 6.54
CA CYS A 88 6.84 -13.60 7.29
C CYS A 88 8.21 -13.50 7.94
N GLY A 89 8.94 -12.44 7.58
CA GLY A 89 10.25 -12.09 8.08
C GLY A 89 10.20 -11.51 9.49
N ARG A 90 11.37 -11.32 10.10
CA ARG A 90 11.49 -10.85 11.49
C ARG A 90 10.85 -9.49 11.75
N LEU A 91 10.82 -8.64 10.73
CA LEU A 91 10.26 -7.29 10.82
C LEU A 91 8.73 -7.27 10.61
N ASP A 92 8.16 -8.32 10.03
CA ASP A 92 6.72 -8.38 9.76
C ASP A 92 5.91 -8.55 11.05
N VAL A 93 4.75 -7.90 11.11
CA VAL A 93 3.77 -8.03 12.20
C VAL A 93 3.43 -9.50 12.48
N PHE A 94 3.30 -10.30 11.42
CA PHE A 94 2.91 -11.72 11.49
C PHE A 94 4.09 -12.70 11.57
N TYR A 95 5.29 -12.24 11.95
CA TYR A 95 6.48 -13.08 12.08
C TYR A 95 6.19 -14.41 12.81
N ARG A 96 6.62 -15.52 12.19
CA ARG A 96 6.46 -16.93 12.63
C ARG A 96 5.01 -17.45 12.72
N LEU A 97 4.03 -16.77 12.12
CA LEU A 97 2.65 -17.23 12.09
C LEU A 97 2.28 -17.77 10.71
N SER A 98 1.45 -18.82 10.69
CA SER A 98 0.66 -19.17 9.52
C SER A 98 -0.60 -18.29 9.45
N LEU A 99 -1.30 -18.29 8.32
CA LEU A 99 -2.54 -17.52 8.16
C LEU A 99 -3.55 -17.87 9.26
N LYS A 100 -3.83 -19.17 9.44
CA LYS A 100 -4.77 -19.66 10.46
C LYS A 100 -4.39 -19.19 11.87
N LYS A 101 -3.10 -19.32 12.25
CA LYS A 101 -2.63 -18.91 13.59
C LYS A 101 -2.72 -17.40 13.79
N ALA A 102 -2.44 -16.61 12.75
CA ALA A 102 -2.61 -15.17 12.80
C ALA A 102 -4.07 -14.78 12.96
N GLU A 103 -4.99 -15.40 12.22
CA GLU A 103 -6.44 -15.18 12.38
C GLU A 103 -6.93 -15.55 13.78
N ASP A 104 -6.55 -16.72 14.31
CA ASP A 104 -6.95 -17.16 15.64
C ASP A 104 -6.47 -16.20 16.72
N LYS A 105 -5.22 -15.74 16.62
CA LYS A 105 -4.65 -14.73 17.53
C LYS A 105 -5.33 -13.38 17.42
N LEU A 106 -5.63 -12.89 16.22
CA LEU A 106 -6.33 -11.62 16.04
C LEU A 106 -7.77 -11.69 16.58
N ARG A 107 -8.51 -12.76 16.28
CA ARG A 107 -9.88 -12.96 16.81
C ARG A 107 -9.89 -13.08 18.33
N GLY A 108 -8.92 -13.82 18.89
CA GLY A 108 -8.69 -13.92 20.33
C GLY A 108 -8.06 -12.68 20.97
N LYS A 109 -7.82 -11.61 20.19
CA LYS A 109 -7.20 -10.34 20.64
C LYS A 109 -5.86 -10.56 21.37
N ASP A 110 -5.04 -11.48 20.88
CA ASP A 110 -3.72 -11.81 21.42
C ASP A 110 -2.87 -10.55 21.64
N ARG A 111 -2.53 -10.26 22.91
CA ARG A 111 -1.84 -9.03 23.29
C ARG A 111 -0.49 -8.87 22.60
N GLY A 112 0.24 -9.97 22.38
CA GLY A 112 1.56 -9.95 21.76
C GLY A 112 1.51 -9.58 20.28
N LEU A 113 0.56 -10.16 19.53
CA LEU A 113 0.34 -9.83 18.13
C LEU A 113 -0.18 -8.39 17.97
N LEU A 114 -1.17 -7.99 18.76
CA LEU A 114 -1.70 -6.61 18.71
C LEU A 114 -0.65 -5.57 19.10
N ARG A 115 0.25 -5.90 20.05
CA ARG A 115 1.40 -5.03 20.37
C ARG A 115 2.33 -4.84 19.17
N ARG A 116 2.63 -5.88 18.40
CA ARG A 116 3.44 -5.76 17.17
C ARG A 116 2.76 -4.88 16.12
N TYR A 117 1.46 -5.05 15.93
CA TYR A 117 0.68 -4.22 15.00
C TYR A 117 0.67 -2.74 15.40
N ARG A 118 0.42 -2.44 16.69
CA ARG A 118 0.51 -1.08 17.24
C ARG A 118 1.92 -0.49 17.10
N ALA A 119 2.96 -1.29 17.31
CA ALA A 119 4.33 -0.82 17.13
C ALA A 119 4.61 -0.41 15.67
N SER A 120 4.05 -1.13 14.69
CA SER A 120 4.12 -0.75 13.28
C SER A 120 3.41 0.58 13.00
N ILE A 121 2.21 0.76 13.56
CA ILE A 121 1.47 2.03 13.52
C ILE A 121 2.33 3.17 14.08
N ILE A 122 2.84 3.02 15.30
CA ILE A 122 3.61 4.08 15.99
C ILE A 122 4.87 4.45 15.22
N ARG A 123 5.63 3.45 14.71
CA ARG A 123 6.81 3.72 13.88
C ARG A 123 6.45 4.44 12.59
N THR A 124 5.39 3.99 11.92
CA THR A 124 4.91 4.61 10.67
C THR A 124 4.50 6.06 10.92
N THR A 125 3.76 6.34 12.00
CA THR A 125 3.37 7.72 12.34
C THR A 125 4.54 8.60 12.74
N ALA A 126 5.53 8.04 13.46
CA ALA A 126 6.72 8.79 13.83
C ALA A 126 7.57 9.15 12.60
N LEU A 127 7.57 8.28 11.58
CA LEU A 127 8.28 8.51 10.33
C LEU A 127 7.57 9.50 9.41
N LEU A 128 6.25 9.38 9.25
CA LEU A 128 5.48 10.21 8.32
C LEU A 128 5.09 11.59 8.90
N GLY A 129 5.01 11.70 10.22
CA GLY A 129 4.45 12.89 10.87
C GLY A 129 2.93 13.02 10.69
N PRO A 130 2.34 14.14 11.14
CA PRO A 130 0.92 14.43 10.92
C PRO A 130 0.62 14.77 9.45
N GLU A 131 -0.64 14.59 9.03
CA GLU A 131 -1.11 15.18 7.76
C GLU A 131 -0.99 16.71 7.81
N THR A 132 -0.69 17.31 6.67
CA THR A 132 -0.64 18.77 6.48
C THR A 132 -1.46 19.14 5.25
N ASP A 133 -1.54 20.42 4.93
CA ASP A 133 -2.07 20.92 3.65
C ASP A 133 -1.32 20.33 2.44
N LYS A 134 -0.01 20.07 2.60
CA LYS A 134 0.86 19.50 1.56
C LYS A 134 1.03 17.98 1.64
N LEU A 135 0.58 17.31 2.70
CA LEU A 135 0.78 15.88 2.91
C LEU A 135 -0.53 15.17 3.28
N LYS A 136 -1.01 14.32 2.37
CA LYS A 136 -2.15 13.43 2.60
C LYS A 136 -1.69 11.98 2.80
N ILE A 137 -2.25 11.28 3.80
CA ILE A 137 -1.82 9.94 4.18
C ILE A 137 -3.01 8.97 4.26
N ARG A 138 -2.83 7.78 3.71
CA ARG A 138 -3.77 6.66 3.76
C ARG A 138 -3.13 5.45 4.39
N TYR A 139 -3.79 4.90 5.40
CA TYR A 139 -3.28 3.80 6.21
C TYR A 139 -4.04 2.52 5.86
N SER A 140 -3.42 1.69 5.03
CA SER A 140 -3.92 0.37 4.68
C SER A 140 -3.64 -0.63 5.80
N LEU A 141 -4.68 -1.30 6.27
CA LEU A 141 -4.60 -2.17 7.45
C LEU A 141 -3.58 -3.30 7.28
N CYS A 142 -3.47 -3.82 6.04
CA CYS A 142 -2.65 -4.96 5.67
C CYS A 142 -2.65 -5.06 4.13
N LEU A 143 -1.48 -5.22 3.51
CA LEU A 143 -1.30 -5.43 2.07
C LEU A 143 -1.92 -6.77 1.63
N GLU A 144 -2.80 -6.76 0.61
CA GLU A 144 -3.52 -7.93 0.12
C GLU A 144 -3.98 -8.84 1.26
N CYS A 145 -4.76 -8.26 2.18
CA CYS A 145 -5.09 -8.84 3.46
C CYS A 145 -5.88 -10.16 3.29
N PRO A 146 -5.29 -11.32 3.60
CA PRO A 146 -5.93 -12.63 3.37
C PRO A 146 -6.96 -12.99 4.44
N PHE A 147 -7.09 -12.18 5.47
CA PHE A 147 -7.97 -12.44 6.59
C PHE A 147 -9.45 -12.25 6.25
N SER A 148 -10.28 -13.02 6.94
CA SER A 148 -11.73 -12.83 6.96
C SER A 148 -12.15 -11.43 7.46
N ARG A 149 -13.34 -10.98 7.05
CA ARG A 149 -13.89 -9.66 7.41
C ARG A 149 -13.91 -9.40 8.92
N SER A 150 -14.25 -10.40 9.73
CA SER A 150 -14.30 -10.29 11.19
C SER A 150 -12.90 -10.09 11.81
N THR A 151 -11.89 -10.78 11.27
CA THR A 151 -10.49 -10.60 11.64
C THR A 151 -9.97 -9.22 11.23
N ARG A 152 -10.23 -8.75 9.99
CA ARG A 152 -9.83 -7.40 9.57
C ARG A 152 -10.49 -6.30 10.39
N SER A 153 -11.71 -6.54 10.88
CA SER A 153 -12.39 -5.63 11.81
C SER A 153 -11.65 -5.47 13.15
N VAL A 154 -10.84 -6.46 13.56
CA VAL A 154 -9.96 -6.32 14.73
C VAL A 154 -8.85 -5.32 14.44
N LEU A 155 -8.17 -5.46 13.29
CA LEU A 155 -7.13 -4.53 12.85
C LEU A 155 -7.68 -3.11 12.71
N LEU A 156 -8.86 -2.96 12.09
CA LEU A 156 -9.56 -1.69 11.97
C LEU A 156 -9.79 -1.02 13.34
N ARG A 157 -10.27 -1.77 14.34
CA ARG A 157 -10.47 -1.23 15.70
C ARG A 157 -9.19 -0.79 16.38
N GLU A 158 -8.06 -1.40 16.06
CA GLU A 158 -6.76 -0.95 16.57
C GLU A 158 -6.29 0.32 15.84
N ALA A 159 -6.42 0.36 14.51
CA ALA A 159 -6.05 1.52 13.70
C ALA A 159 -6.88 2.77 14.04
N LEU A 160 -8.19 2.62 14.29
CA LEU A 160 -9.10 3.71 14.67
C LEU A 160 -8.76 4.40 16.00
N ARG A 161 -7.81 3.86 16.79
CA ARG A 161 -7.30 4.53 18.00
C ARG A 161 -6.25 5.59 17.69
N TYR A 162 -5.69 5.56 16.48
CA TYR A 162 -4.59 6.43 16.04
C TYR A 162 -4.99 7.30 14.85
N PHE A 163 -5.92 6.81 14.03
CA PHE A 163 -6.29 7.44 12.77
C PHE A 163 -7.78 7.72 12.68
N PRO A 164 -8.16 8.82 12.02
CA PRO A 164 -9.55 9.04 11.68
C PRO A 164 -9.98 8.03 10.62
N ARG A 165 -11.26 7.66 10.64
CA ARG A 165 -11.80 6.55 9.83
C ARG A 165 -11.61 6.76 8.33
N GLU A 166 -11.74 8.01 7.88
CA GLU A 166 -11.64 8.43 6.49
C GLU A 166 -10.24 8.28 5.88
N ALA A 167 -9.22 8.08 6.70
CA ALA A 167 -7.84 7.82 6.27
C ALA A 167 -7.50 6.32 6.18
N ILE A 168 -8.41 5.44 6.65
CA ILE A 168 -8.15 4.00 6.69
C ILE A 168 -8.54 3.35 5.36
N VAL A 169 -7.68 2.44 4.91
CA VAL A 169 -7.87 1.63 3.71
C VAL A 169 -7.99 0.15 4.10
N ASP A 170 -9.01 -0.54 3.59
CA ASP A 170 -9.11 -2.00 3.62
C ASP A 170 -8.69 -2.54 2.25
N SER A 171 -7.61 -3.32 2.22
CA SER A 171 -7.10 -4.01 1.02
C SER A 171 -7.30 -5.51 1.19
N PRO A 172 -8.52 -6.06 1.00
CA PRO A 172 -8.74 -7.50 1.11
C PRO A 172 -8.16 -8.24 -0.10
N LEU A 173 -7.55 -9.41 0.13
CA LEU A 173 -7.23 -10.33 -0.96
C LEU A 173 -8.50 -11.01 -1.49
N PHE A 174 -9.45 -11.31 -0.60
CA PHE A 174 -10.70 -11.99 -0.94
C PHE A 174 -11.90 -11.35 -0.24
N GLY A 175 -13.04 -11.39 -0.93
CA GLY A 175 -14.32 -10.90 -0.43
C GLY A 175 -14.43 -9.37 -0.45
N PRO A 176 -15.53 -8.81 0.06
CA PRO A 176 -15.75 -7.37 0.04
C PRO A 176 -14.89 -6.64 1.08
N CYS A 177 -14.58 -5.38 0.78
CA CYS A 177 -13.99 -4.45 1.75
C CYS A 177 -14.91 -4.21 2.96
N LEU A 178 -14.29 -3.80 4.07
CA LEU A 178 -14.98 -3.29 5.24
C LEU A 178 -15.84 -2.06 4.88
N PRO A 179 -16.99 -1.86 5.54
CA PRO A 179 -17.85 -0.72 5.28
C PRO A 179 -17.24 0.57 5.84
N ASN A 180 -17.57 1.70 5.20
CA ASN A 180 -17.22 3.06 5.66
C ASN A 180 -15.71 3.29 5.82
N VAL A 181 -14.90 2.64 5.01
CA VAL A 181 -13.46 2.88 4.83
C VAL A 181 -13.16 2.90 3.34
N ILE A 182 -11.97 3.37 2.95
CA ILE A 182 -11.54 3.31 1.55
C ILE A 182 -11.26 1.85 1.20
N CYS A 183 -11.72 1.41 0.03
CA CYS A 183 -11.50 0.06 -0.46
C CYS A 183 -10.34 0.04 -1.44
N GLU A 184 -9.45 -0.92 -1.29
CA GLU A 184 -8.32 -1.07 -2.19
C GLU A 184 -8.32 -2.45 -2.85
N TRP A 185 -8.09 -2.46 -4.16
CA TRP A 185 -7.95 -3.69 -4.95
C TRP A 185 -6.63 -3.68 -5.74
N HIS A 186 -6.06 -4.87 -5.82
CA HIS A 186 -4.82 -5.17 -6.53
C HIS A 186 -5.10 -5.81 -7.91
N GLY A 187 -4.27 -5.52 -8.90
CA GLY A 187 -4.40 -6.03 -10.28
C GLY A 187 -5.07 -5.06 -11.26
N ASP A 188 -5.37 -5.51 -12.49
CA ASP A 188 -5.93 -4.67 -13.57
C ASP A 188 -7.47 -4.70 -13.64
N SER A 189 -8.08 -5.52 -12.80
CA SER A 189 -9.50 -5.82 -12.83
C SER A 189 -10.15 -5.59 -11.46
N PRO A 190 -9.98 -4.40 -10.84
CA PRO A 190 -10.49 -4.13 -9.51
C PRO A 190 -12.02 -4.17 -9.49
N ARG A 191 -12.59 -4.55 -8.34
CA ARG A 191 -14.04 -4.80 -8.18
C ARG A 191 -14.64 -3.90 -7.11
N TYR A 192 -14.96 -2.67 -7.49
CA TYR A 192 -15.60 -1.71 -6.59
C TYR A 192 -17.12 -1.82 -6.62
N ARG A 193 -17.75 -1.53 -5.48
CA ARG A 193 -19.19 -1.28 -5.42
C ARG A 193 -19.48 0.14 -5.93
N ASN A 194 -20.71 0.39 -6.36
CA ASN A 194 -21.12 1.74 -6.74
C ASN A 194 -20.88 2.71 -5.57
N GLU A 195 -20.38 3.91 -5.88
CA GLU A 195 -20.10 5.00 -4.92
C GLU A 195 -19.11 4.67 -3.80
N GLN A 196 -18.41 3.54 -3.88
CA GLN A 196 -17.39 3.17 -2.90
C GLN A 196 -16.14 4.02 -3.10
N ARG A 197 -15.68 4.71 -2.04
CA ARG A 197 -14.36 5.34 -2.03
C ARG A 197 -13.30 4.27 -2.27
N CYS A 198 -12.41 4.49 -3.23
CA CYS A 198 -11.46 3.48 -3.65
C CYS A 198 -10.05 3.98 -3.93
N ILE A 199 -9.09 3.05 -3.88
CA ILE A 199 -7.72 3.17 -4.39
C ILE A 199 -7.44 1.91 -5.19
N SER A 200 -6.86 2.05 -6.37
CA SER A 200 -6.36 0.90 -7.14
C SER A 200 -4.85 0.80 -7.04
N ASP A 201 -4.33 -0.43 -7.02
CA ASP A 201 -2.89 -0.71 -7.09
C ASP A 201 -2.64 -1.81 -8.12
N SER A 202 -1.68 -1.63 -9.02
CA SER A 202 -1.32 -2.67 -9.98
C SER A 202 -0.44 -3.76 -9.36
N ASP A 203 -0.02 -3.68 -8.09
CA ASP A 203 0.82 -4.72 -7.46
C ASP A 203 0.30 -6.14 -7.73
N GLY A 204 1.22 -7.00 -8.20
CA GLY A 204 0.93 -8.31 -8.77
C GLY A 204 0.93 -8.36 -10.32
N ILE A 205 0.78 -7.21 -10.99
CA ILE A 205 0.92 -7.04 -12.44
C ILE A 205 1.74 -5.77 -12.76
N THR A 206 2.39 -5.75 -13.91
CA THR A 206 3.22 -4.62 -14.33
C THR A 206 2.57 -3.88 -15.51
N PRO A 207 2.95 -2.63 -15.78
CA PRO A 207 2.57 -1.95 -17.01
C PRO A 207 2.93 -2.71 -18.30
N LEU A 208 3.90 -3.63 -18.24
CA LEU A 208 4.38 -4.39 -19.40
C LEU A 208 3.52 -5.62 -19.73
N ASN A 209 2.72 -6.11 -18.79
CA ASN A 209 1.95 -7.35 -18.95
C ASN A 209 0.50 -7.28 -18.47
N GLY A 210 0.09 -6.18 -17.85
CA GLY A 210 -1.29 -5.95 -17.41
C GLY A 210 -2.06 -5.01 -18.34
N ASP A 211 -3.39 -5.07 -18.28
CA ASP A 211 -4.25 -4.14 -19.02
C ASP A 211 -4.43 -2.81 -18.26
N MET A 212 -3.45 -1.92 -18.41
CA MET A 212 -3.45 -0.62 -17.71
C MET A 212 -4.60 0.30 -18.16
N SER A 213 -5.05 0.17 -19.40
CA SER A 213 -6.22 0.91 -19.91
C SER A 213 -7.49 0.49 -19.18
N LYS A 214 -7.69 -0.82 -18.99
CA LYS A 214 -8.80 -1.34 -18.20
C LYS A 214 -8.71 -0.92 -16.73
N LEU A 215 -7.52 -1.00 -16.13
CA LEU A 215 -7.29 -0.51 -14.76
C LEU A 215 -7.72 0.96 -14.62
N ASN A 216 -7.24 1.83 -15.52
CA ASN A 216 -7.55 3.25 -15.51
C ASN A 216 -9.05 3.51 -15.66
N ASN A 217 -9.72 2.82 -16.59
CA ASN A 217 -11.16 2.97 -16.82
C ASN A 217 -11.98 2.53 -15.61
N LEU A 218 -11.66 1.38 -15.01
CA LEU A 218 -12.37 0.86 -13.83
C LEU A 218 -12.10 1.69 -12.57
N SER A 219 -11.02 2.48 -12.57
CA SER A 219 -10.56 3.28 -11.42
C SER A 219 -10.78 4.78 -11.62
N ALA A 220 -11.49 5.20 -12.66
CA ALA A 220 -11.71 6.61 -13.00
C ALA A 220 -12.41 7.43 -11.91
N LYS A 221 -13.08 6.77 -10.96
CA LYS A 221 -13.74 7.39 -9.79
C LYS A 221 -12.99 7.15 -8.47
N CYS A 222 -11.83 6.53 -8.51
CA CYS A 222 -11.04 6.30 -7.31
C CYS A 222 -10.27 7.55 -6.89
N GLU A 223 -9.84 7.56 -5.63
CA GLU A 223 -9.01 8.62 -5.08
C GLU A 223 -7.61 8.60 -5.68
N ALA A 224 -7.06 7.40 -5.90
CA ALA A 224 -5.74 7.21 -6.50
C ALA A 224 -5.62 5.88 -7.26
N ILE A 225 -4.67 5.82 -8.19
CA ILE A 225 -4.18 4.62 -8.87
C ILE A 225 -2.67 4.56 -8.66
N PHE A 226 -2.17 3.44 -8.13
CA PHE A 226 -0.75 3.18 -7.98
C PHE A 226 -0.28 2.17 -9.01
N TYR A 227 0.80 2.49 -9.71
CA TYR A 227 1.45 1.58 -10.66
C TYR A 227 2.66 0.92 -10.00
N TRP A 228 2.79 -0.38 -10.18
CA TRP A 228 3.79 -1.22 -9.54
C TRP A 228 4.64 -1.95 -10.58
N THR A 229 5.89 -2.26 -10.22
CA THR A 229 6.75 -3.16 -10.99
C THR A 229 7.67 -3.98 -10.10
N TYR A 230 8.27 -5.05 -10.64
CA TYR A 230 9.16 -5.95 -9.90
C TYR A 230 10.36 -5.21 -9.29
N GLY A 231 10.95 -4.29 -10.04
CA GLY A 231 12.07 -3.47 -9.57
C GLY A 231 11.76 -2.63 -8.32
N PHE A 232 10.52 -2.13 -8.17
CA PHE A 232 10.10 -1.42 -6.96
C PHE A 232 9.83 -2.32 -5.75
N ASN A 233 9.86 -3.64 -5.97
CA ASN A 233 9.86 -4.68 -4.95
C ASN A 233 11.26 -5.32 -4.77
N LEU A 234 12.26 -4.78 -5.48
CA LEU A 234 13.67 -5.22 -5.55
C LEU A 234 13.83 -6.67 -6.05
N LEU A 235 12.93 -7.10 -6.93
CA LEU A 235 12.99 -8.39 -7.62
C LEU A 235 13.34 -8.16 -9.09
N GLU A 236 14.00 -9.14 -9.69
CA GLU A 236 14.18 -9.17 -11.14
C GLU A 236 12.82 -9.22 -11.83
N TYR A 237 12.71 -8.61 -13.01
CA TYR A 237 11.48 -8.66 -13.78
C TYR A 237 11.08 -10.10 -14.09
N GLY A 238 9.82 -10.45 -13.79
CA GLY A 238 9.30 -11.81 -13.99
C GLY A 238 9.83 -12.84 -12.99
N TYR A 239 10.42 -12.42 -11.86
CA TYR A 239 10.96 -13.33 -10.86
C TYR A 239 9.95 -14.39 -10.41
N SER A 240 10.27 -15.65 -10.67
CA SER A 240 9.47 -16.83 -10.32
C SER A 240 10.20 -17.81 -9.40
N GLY A 241 11.37 -17.40 -8.88
CA GLY A 241 12.22 -18.21 -8.02
C GLY A 241 11.72 -18.38 -6.57
N PRO A 242 12.55 -18.97 -5.70
CA PRO A 242 12.24 -19.15 -4.29
C PRO A 242 11.93 -17.83 -3.55
N PHE A 243 11.17 -17.88 -2.46
CA PHE A 243 10.87 -16.67 -1.70
C PHE A 243 12.12 -16.01 -1.13
N ILE A 244 12.40 -14.78 -1.57
CA ILE A 244 13.41 -13.88 -0.98
C ILE A 244 12.71 -12.95 0.01
N SER A 245 13.18 -12.93 1.26
CA SER A 245 12.68 -12.00 2.28
C SER A 245 12.83 -10.55 1.82
N PRO A 246 11.81 -9.68 1.97
CA PRO A 246 11.83 -8.31 1.45
C PRO A 246 13.09 -7.51 1.78
N ASN A 247 13.56 -7.55 3.03
CA ASN A 247 14.78 -6.88 3.49
C ASN A 247 16.11 -7.45 2.94
N LYS A 248 16.06 -8.55 2.15
CA LYS A 248 17.21 -9.17 1.51
C LYS A 248 17.22 -9.02 -0.01
N ARG A 249 16.21 -8.37 -0.56
CA ARG A 249 16.07 -8.16 -2.00
C ARG A 249 16.95 -7.00 -2.44
N THR A 250 17.52 -7.11 -3.64
CA THR A 250 18.57 -6.20 -4.13
C THR A 250 18.51 -5.93 -5.63
N ALA A 251 17.56 -6.54 -6.36
CA ALA A 251 17.49 -6.32 -7.80
C ALA A 251 17.10 -4.87 -8.11
N GLN A 252 17.55 -4.39 -9.26
CA GLN A 252 17.27 -3.03 -9.72
C GLN A 252 16.13 -3.04 -10.72
N VAL A 253 15.40 -1.92 -10.77
CA VAL A 253 14.38 -1.69 -11.80
C VAL A 253 15.05 -1.52 -13.16
N THR A 254 14.46 -2.12 -14.19
CA THR A 254 14.95 -2.00 -15.58
C THR A 254 14.38 -0.76 -16.26
N GLU A 255 15.04 -0.27 -17.32
CA GLU A 255 14.54 0.90 -18.08
C GLU A 255 13.15 0.64 -18.67
N GLN A 256 12.91 -0.58 -19.19
CA GLN A 256 11.61 -0.96 -19.73
C GLN A 256 10.49 -0.87 -18.68
N GLU A 257 10.76 -1.29 -17.45
CA GLU A 257 9.81 -1.13 -16.35
C GLU A 257 9.54 0.34 -16.02
N LEU A 258 10.58 1.19 -16.02
CA LEU A 258 10.46 2.63 -15.80
C LEU A 258 9.63 3.30 -16.89
N ASP A 259 9.88 2.97 -18.15
CA ASP A 259 9.12 3.48 -19.30
C ASP A 259 7.64 3.12 -19.20
N GLY A 260 7.34 1.87 -18.84
CA GLY A 260 5.97 1.41 -18.62
C GLY A 260 5.26 2.18 -17.51
N VAL A 261 5.94 2.44 -16.39
CA VAL A 261 5.39 3.25 -15.29
C VAL A 261 5.21 4.70 -15.73
N ARG A 262 6.17 5.29 -16.44
CA ARG A 262 6.10 6.67 -16.95
C ARG A 262 4.87 6.87 -17.86
N ALA A 263 4.67 5.96 -18.82
CA ALA A 263 3.49 5.99 -19.70
C ALA A 263 2.16 5.91 -18.91
N CYS A 264 2.13 5.16 -17.81
CA CYS A 264 0.96 5.09 -16.95
C CYS A 264 0.70 6.41 -16.20
N LEU A 265 1.75 7.07 -15.72
CA LEU A 265 1.65 8.38 -15.04
C LEU A 265 1.18 9.49 -15.99
N ASP A 266 1.57 9.44 -17.25
CA ASP A 266 1.30 10.49 -18.25
C ASP A 266 -0.07 10.36 -18.96
N SER A 267 -0.80 9.23 -18.78
CA SER A 267 -2.11 9.00 -19.42
C SER A 267 -3.29 9.74 -18.78
#